data_AF-A0A8T6LRU3-F1
#
_entry.id   AF-A0A8T6LRU3-F1
#
_cell.length_a   1.000
_cell.length_b   1.000
_cell.length_c   1.000
_cell.angle_alpha   90.00
_cell.angle_beta   90.00
_cell.angle_gamma   90.00
#
_symmetry.space_group_name_H-M   'P 1'
#
loop_
_entity.id
_entity.type
_entity.pdbx_description
1 polymer ?
#
loop_
_entity_poly.entity_id
_entity_poly.type
_entity_poly.pdbx_seq_one_letter_code
_entity_poly.pdbx_strand_id
1 'polypeptide(L)'
;NTRVDFHYDPVDEWVFQLKGDMILKIAGEGGIYDLPIREGEVFLLPPHTIHAPQRPQEGSIGIVVESPRMMGMKDAFVWYCFNCQARVHRVEVSLTNPGAIVETLPKIFAAFHADEKARTCRKCGELHPGKGKPPEGWVDL
;
A
#
# COMPACT_ATOMS: atom_id res chain seq x y z
N ASN A 1 -11.54 1.09 5.78
CA ASN A 1 -10.45 1.79 5.07
C ASN A 1 -9.95 0.93 3.91
N THR A 2 -9.99 1.44 2.68
CA THR A 2 -9.50 0.76 1.48
C THR A 2 -8.56 1.71 0.74
N ARG A 3 -7.40 1.20 0.32
CA ARG A 3 -6.38 2.00 -0.37
C ARG A 3 -5.90 1.30 -1.64
N VAL A 4 -5.39 2.09 -2.57
CA VAL A 4 -4.99 1.65 -3.91
C VAL A 4 -3.48 1.79 -4.16
N ASP A 5 -2.80 2.46 -3.24
CA ASP A 5 -1.35 2.52 -3.19
C ASP A 5 -0.77 1.35 -2.39
N PHE A 6 0.35 0.84 -2.87
CA PHE A 6 1.16 -0.16 -2.22
C PHE A 6 2.39 0.51 -1.63
N HIS A 7 2.80 0.06 -0.45
CA HIS A 7 3.98 0.51 0.23
C HIS A 7 5.12 -0.50 0.01
N TYR A 8 6.30 0.04 -0.29
CA TYR A 8 7.58 -0.64 -0.27
C TYR A 8 8.32 -0.11 0.95
N ASP A 9 8.45 -0.93 1.98
CA ASP A 9 9.15 -0.57 3.21
C ASP A 9 10.60 -1.12 3.16
N PRO A 10 11.64 -0.33 3.49
CA PRO A 10 13.00 -0.84 3.66
C PRO A 10 13.25 -1.62 4.95
N VAL A 11 12.30 -1.69 5.88
CA VAL A 11 12.41 -2.44 7.13
C VAL A 11 11.30 -3.50 7.27
N ASP A 12 11.40 -4.34 8.29
CA ASP A 12 10.33 -5.26 8.66
C ASP A 12 9.11 -4.51 9.21
N GLU A 13 7.92 -5.02 8.90
CA GLU A 13 6.68 -4.63 9.56
C GLU A 13 6.10 -5.80 10.34
N TRP A 14 5.89 -5.60 11.64
CA TRP A 14 5.20 -6.58 12.47
C TRP A 14 3.74 -6.16 12.64
N VAL A 15 2.82 -7.07 12.33
CA VAL A 15 1.38 -6.85 12.37
C VAL A 15 0.75 -7.81 13.37
N PHE A 16 -0.13 -7.28 14.21
CA PHE A 16 -1.03 -8.06 15.05
C PHE A 16 -2.46 -7.55 14.91
N GLN A 17 -3.33 -8.42 14.43
CA GLN A 17 -4.73 -8.06 14.17
C GLN A 17 -5.56 -8.35 15.42
N LEU A 18 -5.70 -7.35 16.29
CA LEU A 18 -6.34 -7.48 17.60
C LEU A 18 -7.86 -7.70 17.52
N LYS A 19 -8.55 -7.06 16.59
CA LYS A 19 -10.00 -7.17 16.42
C LYS A 19 -10.41 -7.12 14.95
N GLY A 20 -11.34 -7.98 14.54
CA GLY A 20 -11.80 -8.11 13.16
C GLY A 20 -10.71 -8.56 12.20
N ASP A 21 -11.07 -8.77 10.95
CA ASP A 21 -10.17 -9.26 9.90
C ASP A 21 -9.69 -8.15 8.97
N MET A 22 -8.53 -8.38 8.35
CA MET A 22 -8.02 -7.56 7.27
C MET A 22 -7.43 -8.41 6.14
N ILE A 23 -7.21 -7.77 5.00
CA ILE A 23 -6.46 -8.36 3.88
C ILE A 23 -5.23 -7.52 3.65
N LEU A 24 -4.08 -8.18 3.53
CA LEU A 24 -2.86 -7.57 3.04
C LEU A 24 -2.66 -7.97 1.58
N LYS A 25 -2.82 -7.03 0.65
CA LYS A 25 -2.51 -7.29 -0.76
C LYS A 25 -1.01 -7.24 -0.95
N ILE A 26 -0.42 -8.24 -1.61
CA ILE A 26 1.01 -8.29 -1.91
C ILE A 26 1.20 -8.26 -3.43
N ALA A 27 2.12 -7.42 -3.91
CA ALA A 27 2.53 -7.39 -5.31
C ALA A 27 3.92 -8.03 -5.48
N GLY A 28 4.02 -9.02 -6.36
CA GLY A 28 5.27 -9.72 -6.68
C GLY A 28 5.35 -10.13 -8.16
N GLU A 29 6.29 -11.03 -8.49
CA GLU A 29 6.53 -11.48 -9.88
C GLU A 29 5.31 -12.16 -10.50
N GLY A 30 4.48 -12.84 -9.70
CA GLY A 30 3.26 -13.51 -10.14
C GLY A 30 2.02 -12.61 -10.24
N GLY A 31 2.15 -11.31 -9.99
CA GLY A 31 1.04 -10.38 -9.91
C GLY A 31 0.67 -10.01 -8.48
N ILE A 32 -0.58 -9.57 -8.29
CA ILE A 32 -1.11 -9.16 -6.98
C ILE A 32 -1.93 -10.30 -6.39
N TYR A 33 -1.65 -10.67 -5.15
CA TYR A 33 -2.41 -11.68 -4.41
C TYR A 33 -2.82 -11.18 -3.02
N ASP A 34 -3.80 -11.84 -2.43
CA ASP A 34 -4.38 -11.49 -1.15
C ASP A 34 -3.84 -12.41 -0.05
N LEU A 35 -3.40 -11.80 1.06
CA LEU A 35 -3.03 -12.48 2.29
C LEU A 35 -4.01 -12.07 3.39
N PRO A 36 -5.00 -12.92 3.74
CA PRO A 36 -5.87 -12.67 4.88
C PRO A 36 -5.05 -12.64 6.19
N ILE A 37 -5.36 -11.70 7.06
CA ILE A 37 -4.87 -11.65 8.44
C ILE A 37 -6.10 -11.55 9.34
N ARG A 38 -6.43 -12.65 10.00
CA ARG A 38 -7.63 -12.83 10.81
C ARG A 38 -7.44 -12.31 12.23
N GLU A 39 -8.54 -12.06 12.92
CA GLU A 39 -8.51 -11.69 14.34
C GLU A 39 -7.65 -12.68 15.16
N GLY A 40 -6.71 -12.14 15.94
CA GLY A 40 -5.76 -12.91 16.75
C GLY A 40 -4.46 -13.30 16.03
N GLU A 41 -4.36 -13.12 14.71
CA GLU A 41 -3.16 -13.49 13.95
C GLU A 41 -2.05 -12.46 14.07
N VAL A 42 -0.82 -12.99 14.09
CA VAL A 42 0.42 -12.23 14.02
C VAL A 42 1.11 -12.54 12.70
N PHE A 43 1.63 -11.51 12.05
CA PHE A 43 2.35 -11.63 10.80
C PHE A 43 3.58 -10.73 10.81
N LEU A 44 4.72 -11.26 10.33
CA LEU A 44 5.94 -10.50 10.12
C LEU A 44 6.16 -10.35 8.63
N LEU A 45 6.12 -9.12 8.15
CA LEU A 45 6.34 -8.77 6.76
C LEU A 45 7.83 -8.45 6.55
N PRO A 46 8.55 -9.22 5.72
CA PRO A 46 9.95 -8.95 5.43
C PRO A 46 10.14 -7.63 4.67
N PRO A 47 11.33 -7.04 4.70
CA PRO A 47 11.60 -5.78 4.02
C PRO A 47 11.39 -5.93 2.52
N HIS A 48 11.05 -4.82 1.87
CA HIS A 48 10.87 -4.69 0.42
C HIS A 48 9.66 -5.43 -0.15
N THR A 49 8.88 -6.10 0.70
CA THR A 49 7.61 -6.67 0.29
C THR A 49 6.63 -5.54 -0.06
N ILE A 50 6.19 -5.50 -1.31
CA ILE A 50 5.29 -4.45 -1.80
C ILE A 50 3.87 -4.81 -1.40
N HIS A 51 3.26 -4.04 -0.50
CA HIS A 51 2.02 -4.45 0.15
C HIS A 51 0.99 -3.32 0.29
N ALA A 52 -0.31 -3.64 0.37
CA ALA A 52 -1.40 -2.66 0.54
C ALA A 52 -2.45 -3.17 1.54
N PRO A 53 -2.45 -2.68 2.80
CA PRO A 53 -3.44 -3.06 3.81
C PRO A 53 -4.86 -2.65 3.44
N GLN A 54 -5.81 -3.58 3.54
CA GLN A 54 -7.25 -3.37 3.32
C GLN A 54 -8.00 -3.74 4.59
N ARG A 55 -8.74 -2.77 5.16
CA ARG A 55 -9.43 -2.90 6.46
C ARG A 55 -10.92 -2.62 6.27
N PRO A 56 -11.69 -3.52 5.64
CA PRO A 56 -13.09 -3.26 5.29
C PRO A 56 -14.05 -3.40 6.48
N GLN A 57 -13.71 -4.16 7.53
CA GLN A 57 -14.56 -4.32 8.71
C GLN A 57 -14.51 -3.08 9.63
N GLU A 58 -15.68 -2.49 9.88
CA GLU A 58 -15.84 -1.40 10.82
C GLU A 58 -15.54 -1.87 12.26
N GLY A 59 -14.84 -1.04 13.04
CA GLY A 59 -14.45 -1.37 14.41
C GLY A 59 -13.34 -2.41 14.55
N SER A 60 -12.69 -2.82 13.44
CA SER A 60 -11.47 -3.62 13.46
C SER A 60 -10.27 -2.82 13.99
N ILE A 61 -9.34 -3.51 14.65
CA ILE A 61 -8.15 -2.91 15.26
C ILE A 61 -6.95 -3.77 14.90
N GLY A 62 -5.96 -3.16 14.26
CA GLY A 62 -4.67 -3.77 13.98
C GLY A 62 -3.55 -2.94 14.60
N ILE A 63 -2.56 -3.62 15.17
CA ILE A 63 -1.32 -3.03 15.67
C ILE A 63 -0.26 -3.26 14.61
N VAL A 64 0.45 -2.20 14.23
CA VAL A 64 1.59 -2.26 13.32
C VAL A 64 2.79 -1.66 14.03
N VAL A 65 3.91 -2.37 14.00
CA VAL A 65 5.19 -1.94 14.59
C VAL A 65 6.24 -1.98 13.48
N GLU A 66 6.88 -0.84 13.26
CA GLU A 66 7.92 -0.66 12.25
C GLU A 66 9.17 -0.08 12.90
N SER A 67 10.33 -0.41 12.35
CA SER A 67 11.58 0.22 12.78
C SER A 67 11.73 1.62 12.17
N PRO A 68 12.39 2.56 12.89
CA PRO A 68 12.76 3.84 12.28
C PRO A 68 13.72 3.62 11.11
N ARG A 69 13.56 4.40 10.05
CA ARG A 69 14.44 4.32 8.87
C ARG A 69 15.82 4.84 9.23
N MET A 70 16.86 4.09 8.86
CA MET A 70 18.25 4.56 8.94
C MET A 70 18.55 5.56 7.82
N MET A 71 19.60 6.36 8.00
CA MET A 71 20.05 7.30 6.97
C MET A 71 20.34 6.58 5.65
N GLY A 72 19.78 7.10 4.55
CA GLY A 72 19.90 6.50 3.22
C GLY A 72 18.81 5.49 2.86
N MET A 73 18.02 5.01 3.84
CA MET A 73 16.83 4.21 3.55
C MET A 73 15.74 5.06 2.92
N LYS A 74 15.03 4.46 1.97
CA LYS A 74 13.90 5.07 1.28
C LYS A 74 12.73 4.11 1.25
N ASP A 75 11.59 4.64 1.65
CA ASP A 75 10.30 4.06 1.38
C ASP A 75 9.90 4.34 -0.06
N ALA A 76 8.93 3.59 -0.56
CA ALA A 76 8.25 3.98 -1.77
C ALA A 76 6.77 3.68 -1.74
N PHE A 77 6.02 4.50 -2.48
CA PHE A 77 4.60 4.27 -2.76
C PHE A 77 4.45 3.92 -4.23
N VAL A 78 3.72 2.85 -4.50
CA VAL A 78 3.61 2.22 -5.81
C VAL A 78 2.15 2.05 -6.15
N TRP A 79 1.78 2.34 -7.39
CA TRP A 79 0.44 2.07 -7.92
C TRP A 79 0.52 1.06 -9.04
N TYR A 80 -0.46 0.17 -9.10
CA TYR A 80 -0.56 -0.87 -10.12
C TYR A 80 -1.85 -0.70 -10.91
N CYS A 81 -1.82 -1.12 -12.17
CA CYS A 81 -2.96 -1.05 -13.05
C CYS A 81 -3.97 -2.14 -12.68
N PHE A 82 -5.23 -1.78 -12.44
CA PHE A 82 -6.28 -2.75 -12.13
C PHE A 82 -6.60 -3.70 -13.30
N ASN A 83 -6.35 -3.29 -14.54
CA ASN A 83 -6.60 -4.11 -15.73
C ASN A 83 -5.49 -5.15 -15.97
N CYS A 84 -4.22 -4.72 -16.02
CA CYS A 84 -3.10 -5.58 -16.44
C CYS A 84 -2.04 -5.84 -15.36
N GLN A 85 -2.26 -5.35 -14.15
CA GLN A 85 -1.37 -5.45 -12.97
C GLN A 85 0.06 -4.90 -13.18
N ALA A 86 0.32 -4.19 -14.27
CA ALA A 86 1.60 -3.52 -14.47
C ALA A 86 1.75 -2.31 -13.54
N ARG A 87 2.98 -2.04 -13.09
CA ARG A 87 3.30 -0.84 -12.31
C ARG A 87 2.97 0.41 -13.12
N VAL A 88 2.13 1.26 -12.55
CA VAL A 88 1.69 2.55 -13.10
C VAL A 88 2.66 3.64 -12.68
N HIS A 89 2.93 3.75 -11.38
CA HIS A 89 3.74 4.82 -10.82
C HIS A 89 4.50 4.36 -9.58
N ARG A 90 5.64 4.98 -9.30
CA ARG A 90 6.44 4.78 -8.08
C ARG A 90 7.03 6.11 -7.65
N VAL A 91 6.90 6.44 -6.37
CA VAL A 91 7.55 7.59 -5.73
C VAL A 91 8.37 7.08 -4.56
N GLU A 92 9.65 7.45 -4.51
CA GLU A 92 10.52 7.14 -3.37
C GLU A 92 10.62 8.34 -2.44
N VAL A 93 10.64 8.09 -1.14
CA VAL A 93 10.65 9.12 -0.10
C VAL A 93 11.53 8.69 1.06
N SER A 94 12.29 9.63 1.59
CA SER A 94 13.04 9.43 2.83
C SER A 94 12.18 9.82 4.03
N LEU A 95 11.72 8.83 4.80
CA LEU A 95 10.94 9.04 6.02
C LEU A 95 11.86 9.08 7.25
N THR A 96 12.68 10.12 7.35
CA THR A 96 13.70 10.23 8.41
C THR A 96 13.16 10.66 9.77
N ASN A 97 11.93 11.16 9.85
CA ASN A 97 11.24 11.41 11.12
C ASN A 97 9.70 11.30 10.99
N PRO A 98 8.96 11.07 12.11
CA PRO A 98 7.51 10.85 12.06
C PRO A 98 6.69 12.04 11.54
N GLY A 99 7.16 13.28 11.78
CA GLY A 99 6.49 14.49 11.26
C GLY A 99 6.51 14.54 9.74
N ALA A 100 7.60 14.07 9.12
CA ALA A 100 7.70 13.97 7.68
C ALA A 100 6.67 13.02 7.07
N ILE A 101 6.24 11.96 7.77
CA ILE A 101 5.21 11.02 7.28
C ILE A 101 3.87 11.75 7.12
N VAL A 102 3.42 12.43 8.17
CA VAL A 102 2.11 13.10 8.20
C VAL A 102 2.02 14.24 7.18
N GLU A 103 3.13 14.94 6.95
CA GLU A 103 3.15 16.07 6.00
C GLU A 103 3.45 15.66 4.56
N THR A 104 4.28 14.63 4.34
CA THR A 104 4.80 14.28 3.01
C THR A 104 3.87 13.33 2.27
N LEU A 105 3.29 12.34 2.95
CA LEU A 105 2.43 11.36 2.29
C LEU A 105 1.20 11.99 1.61
N PRO A 106 0.46 12.92 2.25
CA PRO A 106 -0.67 13.57 1.59
C PRO A 106 -0.28 14.31 0.31
N LYS A 107 0.93 14.91 0.28
CA LYS A 107 1.45 15.63 -0.90
C LYS A 107 1.80 14.65 -2.02
N ILE A 108 2.46 13.53 -1.72
CA ILE A 108 2.76 12.48 -2.68
C ILE A 108 1.47 11.95 -3.32
N PHE A 109 0.48 11.63 -2.49
CA PHE A 109 -0.80 11.12 -2.97
C PHE A 109 -1.54 12.19 -3.78
N ALA A 110 -1.61 13.43 -3.31
CA ALA A 110 -2.25 14.51 -4.06
C ALA A 110 -1.61 14.74 -5.43
N ALA A 111 -0.28 14.69 -5.51
CA ALA A 111 0.45 14.83 -6.77
C ALA A 111 0.10 13.70 -7.76
N PHE A 112 0.11 12.44 -7.31
CA PHE A 112 -0.32 11.32 -8.14
C PHE A 112 -1.78 11.45 -8.58
N HIS A 113 -2.67 11.85 -7.67
CA HIS A 113 -4.10 11.96 -7.98
C HIS A 113 -4.41 13.04 -9.02
N ALA A 114 -3.65 14.14 -9.02
CA ALA A 114 -3.82 15.26 -9.93
C ALA A 114 -3.16 15.06 -11.30
N ASP A 115 -2.22 14.11 -11.44
CA ASP A 115 -1.47 13.87 -12.66
C ASP A 115 -2.04 12.66 -13.44
N GLU A 116 -2.83 12.94 -14.47
CA GLU A 116 -3.41 11.93 -15.36
C GLU A 116 -2.33 11.11 -16.08
N LYS A 117 -1.21 11.72 -16.45
CA LYS A 117 -0.10 11.03 -17.11
C LYS A 117 0.60 10.08 -16.15
N ALA A 118 0.78 10.47 -14.89
CA ALA A 118 1.30 9.58 -13.85
C ALA A 118 0.34 8.42 -13.56
N ARG A 119 -0.97 8.64 -13.68
CA ARG A 119 -2.01 7.63 -13.47
C ARG A 119 -2.27 6.72 -14.67
N THR A 120 -1.82 7.10 -15.86
CA THR A 120 -2.05 6.31 -17.08
C THR A 120 -1.07 5.15 -17.16
N CYS A 121 -1.59 3.92 -17.23
CA CYS A 121 -0.79 2.72 -17.35
C CYS A 121 0.00 2.72 -18.66
N ARG A 122 1.33 2.68 -18.58
CA ARG A 122 2.20 2.65 -19.77
C ARG A 122 2.11 1.36 -20.58
N LYS A 123 1.58 0.28 -20.00
CA LYS A 123 1.47 -1.03 -20.67
C LYS A 123 0.19 -1.17 -21.50
N CYS A 124 -0.94 -0.68 -21.00
CA CYS A 124 -2.25 -0.90 -21.64
C CYS A 124 -3.08 0.37 -21.84
N GLY A 125 -2.60 1.54 -21.41
CA GLY A 125 -3.32 2.81 -21.55
C GLY A 125 -4.43 3.05 -20.53
N GLU A 126 -4.75 2.07 -19.68
CA GLU A 126 -5.78 2.21 -18.65
C GLU A 126 -5.47 3.35 -17.67
N LEU A 127 -6.44 4.22 -17.42
CA LEU A 127 -6.32 5.31 -16.47
C LEU A 127 -6.62 4.81 -15.05
N HIS A 128 -5.61 4.84 -14.17
CA HIS A 128 -5.81 4.50 -12.77
C HIS A 128 -6.79 5.49 -12.09
N PRO A 129 -7.74 5.01 -11.25
CA PRO A 129 -8.81 5.86 -10.69
C PRO A 129 -8.32 6.90 -9.66
N GLY A 130 -7.10 6.76 -9.14
CA GLY A 130 -6.53 7.70 -8.16
C GLY A 130 -7.30 7.67 -6.84
N LYS A 131 -7.89 8.80 -6.42
CA LYS A 131 -8.78 8.87 -5.24
C LYS A 131 -10.13 8.16 -5.44
N GLY A 132 -10.44 7.73 -6.67
CA GLY A 132 -11.66 6.99 -6.96
C GLY A 132 -11.72 5.64 -6.24
N LYS A 133 -12.91 5.05 -6.20
CA LYS A 133 -13.08 3.71 -5.65
C LYS A 133 -12.28 2.69 -6.49
N PRO A 134 -11.60 1.73 -5.86
CA PRO A 134 -11.08 0.59 -6.60
C PRO A 134 -12.22 -0.20 -7.26
N PRO A 135 -11.92 -1.06 -8.25
CA PRO A 135 -12.92 -1.90 -8.89
C PRO A 135 -13.69 -2.78 -7.89
N GLU A 136 -14.90 -3.18 -8.28
CA GLU A 136 -15.66 -4.19 -7.54
C GLU A 136 -14.85 -5.49 -7.40
N GLY A 137 -14.96 -6.14 -6.23
CA GLY A 137 -14.15 -7.32 -5.90
C GLY A 137 -12.70 -7.01 -5.55
N TRP A 138 -12.27 -5.74 -5.50
CA TRP A 138 -10.91 -5.43 -5.03
C TRP A 138 -10.68 -5.89 -3.59
N VAL A 139 -11.66 -5.81 -2.71
CA VAL A 139 -11.55 -6.31 -1.33
C VAL A 139 -12.72 -7.23 -1.08
N ASP A 140 -12.42 -8.50 -0.81
CA ASP A 140 -13.40 -9.53 -0.48
C ASP A 140 -12.84 -10.41 0.65
N LEU A 141 -13.49 -10.41 1.82
CA LEU A 141 -12.94 -10.89 3.11
C LEU A 141 -13.42 -12.30 3.49
#